data_AF-A0A3N6IC54-F1
#
_entry.id   AF-A0A3N6IC54-F1
#
_cell.length_a   1.000
_cell.length_b   1.000
_cell.length_c   1.000
_cell.angle_alpha   90.00
_cell.angle_beta   90.00
_cell.angle_gamma   90.00
#
_symmetry.space_group_name_H-M   'P 1'
#
loop_
_entity.id
_entity.type
_entity.pdbx_description
1 polymer ?
#
loop_
_entity_poly.entity_id
_entity_poly.type
_entity_poly.pdbx_seq_one_letter_code
_entity_poly.pdbx_strand_id
1 'polypeptide(L)'
;MILTRGARVTGAVLCAALALIVAGWVVRDVRAADGIEHLWHYWAGFRDARMSLGPTTSPYDVVLCVVYLAVAVAALRSSVAGAALVAAGVLTLVVRLPGLWNIGQPRMDTRFVDDLRTRALLCAFASLAAGIALIITAAAGRRAPHDPSETVPARPGQGAGVIAFLFLGAAGAVTIAWEIRQAVRIPSIYPDWFLGGDRIFQGLTDPPPGWFTAVLALLCLFAAASALVRAVPARPFGLIAAALLLGAGGLGVARSVHEKLLENFADLPIEVQLTVATGFFEVLAGAAVLLALALPGPAAPPSLPGQGYGQGYGYPRPGVFGPPPPSQPPPGW
;
A
#
# COMPACT_ATOMS: atom_id res chain seq x y z
N MET A 1 -16.43 -13.45 6.26
CA MET A 1 -17.39 -12.56 5.58
C MET A 1 -16.92 -12.32 4.16
N ILE A 2 -17.87 -12.22 3.22
CA ILE A 2 -17.65 -11.89 1.82
C ILE A 2 -18.46 -10.64 1.46
N LEU A 3 -18.18 -10.01 0.32
CA LEU A 3 -18.93 -8.83 -0.14
C LEU A 3 -20.16 -9.21 -0.97
N THR A 4 -21.23 -8.44 -0.86
CA THR A 4 -22.37 -8.50 -1.80
C THR A 4 -21.94 -8.09 -3.21
N ARG A 5 -22.65 -8.56 -4.23
CA ARG A 5 -22.36 -8.20 -5.63
C ARG A 5 -22.38 -6.68 -5.85
N GLY A 6 -23.36 -5.99 -5.26
CA GLY A 6 -23.47 -4.53 -5.32
C GLY A 6 -22.22 -3.84 -4.76
N ALA A 7 -21.79 -4.21 -3.54
CA ALA A 7 -20.60 -3.64 -2.92
C ALA A 7 -19.32 -3.89 -3.72
N ARG A 8 -19.20 -5.06 -4.38
CA ARG A 8 -18.05 -5.37 -5.25
C ARG A 8 -17.99 -4.46 -6.46
N VAL A 9 -19.13 -4.23 -7.13
CA VAL A 9 -19.21 -3.35 -8.31
C VAL A 9 -18.96 -1.90 -7.90
N THR A 10 -19.59 -1.42 -6.84
CA THR A 10 -19.36 -0.05 -6.32
C THR A 10 -17.90 0.16 -5.95
N GLY A 11 -17.29 -0.78 -5.23
CA GLY A 11 -15.86 -0.71 -4.88
C GLY A 11 -14.96 -0.67 -6.11
N ALA A 12 -15.24 -1.49 -7.13
CA ALA A 12 -14.48 -1.49 -8.38
C ALA A 12 -14.61 -0.17 -9.15
N VAL A 13 -15.81 0.41 -9.22
CA VAL A 13 -16.05 1.71 -9.87
C VAL A 13 -15.33 2.83 -9.13
N LEU A 14 -15.38 2.87 -7.80
CA LEU A 14 -14.67 3.85 -6.99
C LEU A 14 -13.15 3.75 -7.18
N CYS A 15 -12.60 2.53 -7.20
CA CYS A 15 -11.19 2.31 -7.49
C CYS A 15 -10.82 2.73 -8.92
N ALA A 16 -11.66 2.44 -9.91
CA ALA A 16 -11.43 2.90 -11.29
C ALA A 16 -11.45 4.44 -11.39
N ALA A 17 -12.36 5.11 -10.69
CA ALA A 17 -12.41 6.57 -10.63
C ALA A 17 -11.13 7.16 -10.00
N LEU A 18 -10.65 6.58 -8.89
CA LEU A 18 -9.37 6.96 -8.28
C LEU A 18 -8.19 6.76 -9.23
N ALA A 19 -8.14 5.62 -9.95
CA ALA A 19 -7.12 5.36 -10.96
C ALA A 19 -7.15 6.39 -12.09
N LEU A 20 -8.34 6.78 -12.56
CA LEU A 20 -8.51 7.80 -13.61
C LEU A 20 -8.06 9.19 -13.16
N ILE A 21 -8.37 9.59 -11.92
CA ILE A 21 -7.89 10.85 -11.35
C ILE A 21 -6.36 10.87 -11.39
N VAL A 22 -5.72 9.81 -10.89
CA VAL A 22 -4.26 9.72 -10.85
C VAL A 22 -3.65 9.66 -12.24
N ALA A 23 -4.20 8.87 -13.15
CA ALA A 23 -3.75 8.78 -14.53
C ALA A 23 -3.86 10.14 -15.26
N GLY A 24 -4.90 10.93 -14.98
CA GLY A 24 -5.05 12.27 -15.53
C GLY A 24 -3.89 13.20 -15.15
N TRP A 25 -3.45 13.16 -13.90
CA TRP A 25 -2.30 13.94 -13.42
C TRP A 25 -0.97 13.42 -14.00
N VAL A 26 -0.78 12.10 -14.06
CA VAL A 26 0.43 11.51 -14.67
C VAL A 26 0.51 11.86 -16.16
N VAL A 27 -0.59 11.76 -16.92
CA VAL A 27 -0.62 12.11 -18.35
C VAL A 27 -0.33 13.60 -18.56
N ARG A 28 -0.84 14.47 -17.67
CA ARG A 28 -0.50 15.90 -17.68
C ARG A 28 1.01 16.10 -17.53
N ASP A 29 1.61 15.48 -16.53
CA ASP A 29 3.05 15.64 -16.25
C ASP A 29 3.92 15.06 -17.36
N VAL A 30 3.54 13.92 -17.95
CA VAL A 30 4.24 13.35 -19.13
C VAL A 30 4.23 14.34 -20.29
N ARG A 31 3.11 15.03 -20.53
CA ARG A 31 3.01 16.05 -21.58
C ARG A 31 3.80 17.31 -21.24
N ALA A 32 3.84 17.70 -19.97
CA ALA A 32 4.58 18.87 -19.51
C ALA A 32 6.10 18.64 -19.49
N ALA A 33 6.53 17.40 -19.32
CA ALA A 33 7.93 16.97 -19.30
C ALA A 33 8.49 16.62 -20.71
N ASP A 34 7.71 16.83 -21.77
CA ASP A 34 8.05 16.42 -23.14
C ASP A 34 8.37 14.91 -23.30
N GLY A 35 7.81 14.07 -22.41
CA GLY A 35 7.94 12.62 -22.49
C GLY A 35 8.05 11.91 -21.15
N ILE A 36 7.78 10.60 -21.15
CA ILE A 36 7.85 9.75 -19.94
C ILE A 36 9.29 9.57 -19.44
N GLU A 37 10.27 9.56 -20.34
CA GLU A 37 11.69 9.39 -19.98
C GLU A 37 12.20 10.57 -19.15
N HIS A 38 11.91 11.80 -19.57
CA HIS A 38 12.28 13.01 -18.84
C HIS A 38 11.61 13.07 -17.47
N LEU A 39 10.31 12.74 -17.40
CA LEU A 39 9.59 12.64 -16.14
C LEU A 39 10.19 11.57 -15.22
N TRP A 40 10.57 10.42 -15.77
CA TRP A 40 11.21 9.34 -15.02
C TRP A 40 12.58 9.75 -14.47
N HIS A 41 13.43 10.37 -15.28
CA HIS A 41 14.74 10.87 -14.83
C HIS A 41 14.58 11.91 -13.71
N TYR A 42 13.59 12.79 -13.82
CA TYR A 42 13.29 13.75 -12.76
C TYR A 42 12.82 13.05 -11.48
N TRP A 43 11.89 12.10 -11.58
CA TRP A 43 11.41 11.34 -10.42
C TRP A 43 12.49 10.48 -9.76
N ALA A 44 13.43 9.96 -10.55
CA ALA A 44 14.60 9.25 -10.04
C ALA A 44 15.63 10.20 -9.41
N GLY A 45 15.47 11.52 -9.56
CA GLY A 45 16.35 12.53 -8.98
C GLY A 45 17.70 12.60 -9.68
N PHE A 46 17.75 12.34 -10.99
CA PHE A 46 18.99 12.51 -11.76
C PHE A 46 19.37 14.00 -11.79
N ARG A 47 20.65 14.31 -11.61
CA ARG A 47 21.11 15.70 -11.42
C ARG A 47 20.95 16.58 -12.65
N ASP A 48 20.96 15.97 -13.83
CA ASP A 48 20.79 16.57 -15.14
C ASP A 48 19.30 16.76 -15.52
N ALA A 49 18.39 16.03 -14.87
CA ALA A 49 16.96 16.13 -15.10
C ALA A 49 16.35 17.38 -14.46
N ARG A 50 16.48 18.52 -15.13
CA ARG A 50 15.78 19.77 -14.77
C ARG A 50 14.52 19.92 -15.63
N MET A 51 13.39 20.14 -14.98
CA MET A 51 12.14 20.46 -15.68
C MET A 51 11.83 21.96 -15.59
N SER A 52 11.39 22.53 -16.72
CA SER A 52 10.96 23.93 -16.83
C SER A 52 9.67 24.20 -16.04
N LEU A 53 8.80 23.20 -15.93
CA LEU A 53 7.61 23.16 -15.10
C LEU A 53 7.78 22.05 -14.06
N GLY A 54 7.64 22.38 -12.77
CA GLY A 54 7.67 21.37 -11.72
C GLY A 54 6.52 20.37 -11.88
N PRO A 55 6.75 19.06 -11.74
CA PRO A 55 5.69 18.08 -11.88
C PRO A 55 4.68 18.25 -10.76
N THR A 56 3.44 17.90 -11.07
CA THR A 56 2.35 17.87 -10.10
C THR A 56 2.33 16.57 -9.31
N THR A 57 2.92 15.51 -9.86
CA THR A 57 2.90 14.13 -9.36
C THR A 57 4.27 13.61 -8.96
N SER A 58 4.25 12.55 -8.18
CA SER A 58 5.40 11.73 -7.80
C SER A 58 5.34 10.35 -8.47
N PRO A 59 6.45 9.61 -8.47
CA PRO A 59 6.44 8.21 -8.90
C PRO A 59 5.44 7.34 -8.13
N TYR A 60 5.11 7.71 -6.89
CA TYR A 60 4.13 6.97 -6.09
C TYR A 60 2.72 7.09 -6.65
N ASP A 61 2.40 8.12 -7.43
CA ASP A 61 1.13 8.22 -8.16
C ASP A 61 0.99 7.07 -9.17
N VAL A 62 2.07 6.68 -9.87
CA VAL A 62 2.03 5.52 -10.77
C VAL A 62 1.74 4.24 -9.98
N VAL A 63 2.38 4.06 -8.83
CA VAL A 63 2.13 2.92 -7.94
C VAL A 63 0.69 2.91 -7.43
N LEU A 64 0.16 4.06 -7.01
CA LEU A 64 -1.23 4.21 -6.57
C LEU A 64 -2.22 3.85 -7.68
N CYS A 65 -1.96 4.30 -8.92
CA CYS A 65 -2.77 3.94 -10.07
C CYS A 65 -2.82 2.41 -10.25
N VAL A 66 -1.67 1.73 -10.21
CA VAL A 66 -1.58 0.26 -10.29
C VAL A 66 -2.33 -0.40 -9.13
N VAL A 67 -2.17 0.10 -7.89
CA VAL A 67 -2.88 -0.41 -6.71
C VAL A 67 -4.40 -0.28 -6.89
N TYR A 68 -4.90 0.87 -7.34
CA TYR A 68 -6.33 1.06 -7.56
C TYR A 68 -6.88 0.12 -8.63
N LEU A 69 -6.16 -0.07 -9.74
CA LEU A 69 -6.56 -1.03 -10.78
C LEU A 69 -6.55 -2.47 -10.26
N ALA A 70 -5.50 -2.86 -9.53
CA ALA A 70 -5.41 -4.19 -8.92
C ALA A 70 -6.52 -4.44 -7.91
N VAL A 71 -6.87 -3.44 -7.10
CA VAL A 71 -7.96 -3.52 -6.12
C VAL A 71 -9.33 -3.54 -6.82
N ALA A 72 -9.51 -2.81 -7.92
CA ALA A 72 -10.73 -2.91 -8.73
C ALA A 72 -10.93 -4.33 -9.27
N VAL A 73 -9.88 -4.95 -9.81
CA VAL A 73 -9.91 -6.34 -10.26
C VAL A 73 -10.16 -7.30 -9.09
N ALA A 74 -9.47 -7.10 -7.96
CA ALA A 74 -9.67 -7.91 -6.76
C ALA A 74 -11.08 -7.78 -6.19
N ALA A 75 -11.69 -6.60 -6.26
CA ALA A 75 -13.06 -6.37 -5.84
C ALA A 75 -14.04 -7.26 -6.62
N LEU A 76 -13.82 -7.41 -7.93
CA LEU A 76 -14.67 -8.20 -8.82
C LEU A 76 -14.36 -9.70 -8.84
N ARG A 77 -13.13 -10.11 -8.49
CA ARG A 77 -12.66 -11.50 -8.68
C ARG A 77 -12.23 -12.23 -7.42
N SER A 78 -11.94 -11.53 -6.33
CA SER A 78 -11.36 -12.12 -5.11
C SER A 78 -12.35 -12.17 -3.96
N SER A 79 -12.18 -13.17 -3.07
CA SER A 79 -12.86 -13.26 -1.78
C SER A 79 -12.34 -12.22 -0.78
N VAL A 80 -11.10 -11.75 -0.96
CA VAL A 80 -10.43 -10.75 -0.09
C VAL A 80 -10.86 -9.31 -0.42
N ALA A 81 -11.84 -9.13 -1.31
CA ALA A 81 -12.30 -7.83 -1.79
C ALA A 81 -12.54 -6.81 -0.68
N GLY A 82 -13.24 -7.18 0.40
CA GLY A 82 -13.51 -6.26 1.52
C GLY A 82 -12.25 -5.68 2.16
N ALA A 83 -11.25 -6.52 2.45
CA ALA A 83 -9.99 -6.05 3.03
C ALA A 83 -9.16 -5.23 2.02
N ALA A 84 -9.23 -5.55 0.73
CA ALA A 84 -8.57 -4.78 -0.33
C ALA A 84 -9.18 -3.38 -0.49
N LEU A 85 -10.51 -3.26 -0.46
CA LEU A 85 -11.19 -1.95 -0.50
C LEU A 85 -10.85 -1.09 0.73
N VAL A 86 -10.81 -1.68 1.92
CA VAL A 86 -10.40 -0.96 3.14
C VAL A 86 -8.95 -0.51 3.03
N ALA A 87 -8.04 -1.37 2.59
CA ALA A 87 -6.63 -1.01 2.45
C ALA A 87 -6.41 0.13 1.45
N ALA A 88 -7.07 0.07 0.28
CA ALA A 88 -7.04 1.15 -0.70
C ALA A 88 -7.66 2.44 -0.16
N GLY A 89 -8.80 2.35 0.52
CA GLY A 89 -9.46 3.51 1.14
C GLY A 89 -8.58 4.19 2.18
N VAL A 90 -8.01 3.43 3.12
CA VAL A 90 -7.09 3.95 4.15
C VAL A 90 -5.87 4.60 3.50
N LEU A 91 -5.23 3.94 2.54
CA LEU A 91 -4.08 4.50 1.83
C LEU A 91 -4.45 5.81 1.13
N THR A 92 -5.59 5.84 0.44
CA THR A 92 -6.08 7.03 -0.28
C THR A 92 -6.26 8.20 0.69
N LEU A 93 -6.92 7.96 1.83
CA LEU A 93 -7.17 8.98 2.83
C LEU A 93 -5.86 9.54 3.35
N VAL A 94 -4.97 8.67 3.80
CA VAL A 94 -3.73 9.08 4.42
C VAL A 94 -2.82 9.81 3.44
N VAL A 95 -2.73 9.37 2.17
CA VAL A 95 -1.88 10.03 1.16
C VAL A 95 -2.46 11.34 0.65
N ARG A 96 -3.79 11.46 0.54
CA ARG A 96 -4.42 12.66 -0.04
C ARG A 96 -4.85 13.70 0.98
N LEU A 97 -4.94 13.34 2.25
CA LEU A 97 -5.32 14.24 3.35
C LEU A 97 -4.40 15.48 3.42
N PRO A 98 -3.06 15.36 3.28
CA PRO A 98 -2.18 16.52 3.24
C PRO A 98 -2.46 17.54 2.14
N GLY A 99 -3.09 17.12 1.04
CA GLY A 99 -3.48 18.04 -0.04
C GLY A 99 -4.41 19.16 0.44
N LEU A 100 -5.21 18.93 1.49
CA LEU A 100 -6.17 19.90 2.00
C LEU A 100 -5.52 21.15 2.60
N TRP A 101 -4.35 21.01 3.21
CA TRP A 101 -3.62 22.15 3.80
C TRP A 101 -2.36 22.54 3.03
N ASN A 102 -1.85 21.68 2.13
CA ASN A 102 -0.64 21.97 1.36
C ASN A 102 -0.89 22.73 0.06
N ILE A 103 -1.98 22.41 -0.67
CA ILE A 103 -2.23 23.03 -1.98
C ILE A 103 -2.51 24.54 -1.85
N GLY A 104 -3.10 24.95 -0.72
CA GLY A 104 -3.43 26.34 -0.40
C GLY A 104 -2.25 27.19 0.11
N GLN A 105 -1.06 26.63 0.30
CA GLN A 105 0.08 27.38 0.86
C GLN A 105 0.62 28.43 -0.13
N PRO A 106 1.10 29.60 0.35
CA PRO A 106 1.62 30.69 -0.51
C PRO A 106 2.71 30.25 -1.49
N ARG A 107 3.56 29.29 -1.11
CA ARG A 107 4.58 28.73 -2.04
C ARG A 107 3.97 28.10 -3.29
N MET A 108 2.77 27.54 -3.21
CA MET A 108 2.10 26.92 -4.35
C MET A 108 1.62 27.97 -5.34
N ASP A 109 1.27 29.17 -4.87
CA ASP A 109 0.90 30.32 -5.70
C ASP A 109 2.04 30.71 -6.65
N THR A 110 3.28 30.61 -6.17
CA THR A 110 4.47 30.98 -6.98
C THR A 110 4.85 29.92 -8.03
N ARG A 111 4.36 28.68 -7.90
CA ARG A 111 4.76 27.55 -8.76
C ARG A 111 3.66 27.08 -9.70
N PHE A 112 2.41 27.21 -9.31
CA PHE A 112 1.27 26.65 -10.02
C PHE A 112 0.18 27.69 -10.19
N VAL A 113 -0.34 27.78 -11.41
CA VAL A 113 -1.47 28.66 -11.74
C VAL A 113 -2.70 28.25 -10.94
N ASP A 114 -3.50 29.23 -10.51
CA ASP A 114 -4.65 29.01 -9.63
C ASP A 114 -5.66 27.97 -10.15
N ASP A 115 -5.99 27.99 -11.44
CA ASP A 115 -6.89 26.99 -12.04
C ASP A 115 -6.38 25.55 -11.81
N LEU A 116 -5.06 25.34 -11.87
CA LEU A 116 -4.48 24.03 -11.63
C LEU A 116 -4.63 23.59 -10.16
N ARG A 117 -4.41 24.53 -9.25
CA ARG A 117 -4.53 24.30 -7.80
C ARG A 117 -5.98 24.03 -7.42
N THR A 118 -6.93 24.77 -7.99
CA THR A 118 -8.36 24.51 -7.82
C THR A 118 -8.73 23.10 -8.27
N ARG A 119 -8.25 22.68 -9.46
CA ARG A 119 -8.46 21.30 -9.93
C ARG A 119 -7.81 20.26 -9.01
N ALA A 120 -6.61 20.52 -8.50
CA ALA A 120 -5.93 19.65 -7.55
C ALA A 120 -6.71 19.51 -6.23
N LEU A 121 -7.23 20.61 -5.68
CA LEU A 121 -8.07 20.60 -4.49
C LEU A 121 -9.37 19.81 -4.73
N LEU A 122 -10.04 20.02 -5.85
CA LEU A 122 -11.23 19.25 -6.21
C LEU A 122 -10.93 17.75 -6.34
N CYS A 123 -9.81 17.39 -6.97
CA CYS A 123 -9.36 16.00 -7.06
C CYS A 123 -9.02 15.41 -5.68
N ALA A 124 -8.43 16.20 -4.77
CA ALA A 124 -8.15 15.78 -3.41
C ALA A 124 -9.44 15.49 -2.64
N PHE A 125 -10.43 16.39 -2.68
CA PHE A 125 -11.75 16.16 -2.07
C PHE A 125 -12.45 14.94 -2.67
N ALA A 126 -12.45 14.80 -4.00
CA ALA A 126 -13.03 13.65 -4.67
C ALA A 126 -12.34 12.34 -4.25
N SER A 127 -11.01 12.35 -4.14
CA SER A 127 -10.23 11.19 -3.72
C SER A 127 -10.50 10.82 -2.26
N LEU A 128 -10.61 11.81 -1.36
CA LEU A 128 -10.95 11.58 0.04
C LEU A 128 -12.38 11.03 0.18
N ALA A 129 -13.35 11.60 -0.53
CA ALA A 129 -14.72 11.11 -0.55
C ALA A 129 -14.78 9.65 -1.07
N ALA A 130 -14.06 9.35 -2.15
CA ALA A 130 -13.94 7.99 -2.67
C ALA A 130 -13.27 7.04 -1.66
N GLY A 131 -12.21 7.47 -0.98
CA GLY A 131 -11.53 6.69 0.07
C GLY A 131 -12.46 6.33 1.24
N ILE A 132 -13.26 7.30 1.72
CA ILE A 132 -14.30 7.07 2.73
C ILE A 132 -15.36 6.09 2.18
N ALA A 133 -15.84 6.32 0.96
CA ALA A 133 -16.85 5.49 0.33
C ALA A 133 -16.38 4.04 0.14
N LEU A 134 -15.08 3.80 -0.14
CA LEU A 134 -14.50 2.45 -0.20
C LEU A 134 -14.60 1.73 1.15
N ILE A 135 -14.27 2.41 2.26
CA ILE A 135 -14.35 1.84 3.61
C ILE A 135 -15.80 1.54 3.98
N ILE A 136 -16.72 2.49 3.72
CA ILE A 136 -18.16 2.32 3.97
C ILE A 136 -18.70 1.15 3.13
N THR A 137 -18.37 1.09 1.84
CA THR A 137 -18.79 0.00 0.93
C THR A 137 -18.31 -1.35 1.44
N ALA A 138 -17.05 -1.43 1.90
CA ALA A 138 -16.49 -2.64 2.46
C ALA A 138 -17.15 -3.06 3.78
N ALA A 139 -17.58 -2.11 4.61
CA ALA A 139 -18.22 -2.37 5.90
C ALA A 139 -19.70 -2.73 5.77
N ALA A 140 -20.46 -1.95 5.01
CA ALA A 140 -21.89 -2.13 4.76
C ALA A 140 -22.18 -3.31 3.81
N GLY A 141 -21.25 -3.61 2.90
CA GLY A 141 -21.37 -4.70 1.94
C GLY A 141 -21.06 -6.09 2.49
N ARG A 142 -20.71 -6.24 3.78
CA ARG A 142 -20.35 -7.53 4.37
C ARG A 142 -21.58 -8.43 4.49
N ARG A 143 -21.45 -9.66 4.00
CA ARG A 143 -22.41 -10.75 4.25
C ARG A 143 -21.71 -12.02 4.73
N ALA A 144 -22.46 -12.86 5.44
CA ALA A 144 -22.05 -14.22 5.73
C ALA A 144 -22.08 -15.07 4.45
N PRO A 145 -21.17 -16.04 4.30
CA PRO A 145 -21.31 -17.06 3.28
C PRO A 145 -22.62 -17.82 3.49
N HIS A 146 -23.38 -18.08 2.42
CA HIS A 146 -24.63 -18.83 2.48
C HIS A 146 -24.40 -20.31 2.15
N ASP A 147 -23.56 -20.58 1.14
CA ASP A 147 -23.25 -21.93 0.69
C ASP A 147 -21.82 -22.36 1.04
N PRO A 148 -21.57 -23.65 1.34
CA PRO A 148 -20.23 -24.18 1.57
C PRO A 148 -19.28 -24.05 0.36
N SER A 149 -19.82 -23.86 -0.84
CA SER A 149 -19.06 -23.63 -2.07
C SER A 149 -18.53 -22.19 -2.18
N GLU A 150 -19.04 -21.24 -1.37
CA GLU A 150 -18.59 -19.86 -1.39
C GLU A 150 -17.19 -19.72 -0.74
N THR A 151 -16.24 -19.21 -1.53
CA THR A 151 -14.85 -19.09 -1.09
C THR A 151 -14.69 -17.96 -0.06
N VAL A 152 -14.22 -18.31 1.14
CA VAL A 152 -13.90 -17.37 2.22
C VAL A 152 -12.46 -16.83 2.03
N PRO A 153 -12.14 -15.60 2.49
CA PRO A 153 -10.77 -15.09 2.47
C PRO A 153 -9.76 -16.06 3.11
N ALA A 154 -8.79 -16.53 2.32
CA ALA A 154 -7.70 -17.35 2.80
C ALA A 154 -6.72 -16.51 3.64
N ARG A 155 -6.20 -17.11 4.71
CA ARG A 155 -5.13 -16.51 5.52
C ARG A 155 -3.77 -16.78 4.87
N PRO A 156 -2.76 -15.93 5.09
CA PRO A 156 -1.39 -16.24 4.65
C PRO A 156 -0.93 -17.61 5.17
N GLY A 157 -0.17 -18.33 4.34
CA GLY A 157 0.57 -19.52 4.79
C GLY A 157 1.62 -19.15 5.84
N GLN A 158 2.09 -20.10 6.64
CA GLN A 158 3.06 -19.83 7.71
C GLN A 158 4.37 -19.23 7.17
N GLY A 159 4.95 -19.84 6.13
CA GLY A 159 6.17 -19.32 5.50
C GLY A 159 5.98 -17.92 4.90
N ALA A 160 4.87 -17.70 4.19
CA ALA A 160 4.53 -16.39 3.64
C ALA A 160 4.35 -15.32 4.74
N GLY A 161 3.73 -15.68 5.86
CA GLY A 161 3.56 -14.80 7.01
C GLY A 161 4.90 -14.41 7.65
N VAL A 162 5.81 -15.36 7.80
CA VAL A 162 7.17 -15.10 8.34
C VAL A 162 7.98 -14.22 7.39
N ILE A 163 7.99 -14.52 6.09
CA ILE A 163 8.69 -13.70 5.09
C ILE A 163 8.15 -12.26 5.12
N ALA A 164 6.83 -12.09 5.09
CA ALA A 164 6.22 -10.77 5.14
C ALA A 164 6.53 -10.03 6.45
N PHE A 165 6.49 -10.71 7.60
CA PHE A 165 6.86 -10.13 8.88
C PHE A 165 8.31 -9.63 8.90
N LEU A 166 9.27 -10.46 8.45
CA LEU A 166 10.68 -10.12 8.48
C LEU A 166 11.01 -8.96 7.53
N PHE A 167 10.60 -9.06 6.26
CA PHE A 167 10.94 -8.06 5.26
C PHE A 167 10.19 -6.74 5.46
N LEU A 168 8.88 -6.76 5.74
CA LEU A 168 8.14 -5.52 6.00
C LEU A 168 8.50 -4.93 7.37
N GLY A 169 8.75 -5.77 8.38
CA GLY A 169 9.19 -5.30 9.70
C GLY A 169 10.55 -4.60 9.62
N ALA A 170 11.51 -5.20 8.92
CA ALA A 170 12.82 -4.60 8.69
C ALA A 170 12.73 -3.34 7.81
N ALA A 171 11.94 -3.35 6.73
CA ALA A 171 11.69 -2.15 5.90
C ALA A 171 11.11 -1.01 6.73
N GLY A 172 10.06 -1.26 7.51
CA GLY A 172 9.47 -0.26 8.39
C GLY A 172 10.48 0.30 9.41
N ALA A 173 11.32 -0.56 10.01
CA ALA A 173 12.36 -0.14 10.94
C ALA A 173 13.44 0.73 10.28
N VAL A 174 13.89 0.36 9.06
CA VAL A 174 14.86 1.13 8.29
C VAL A 174 14.29 2.49 7.90
N THR A 175 13.03 2.55 7.43
CA THR A 175 12.37 3.83 7.12
C THR A 175 12.26 4.73 8.35
N ILE A 176 11.91 4.18 9.52
CA ILE A 176 11.87 4.93 10.78
C ILE A 176 13.26 5.44 11.17
N ALA A 177 14.30 4.62 11.03
CA ALA A 177 15.67 5.02 11.33
C ALA A 177 16.12 6.21 10.45
N TRP A 178 15.76 6.18 9.16
CA TRP A 178 16.00 7.31 8.26
C TRP A 178 15.22 8.57 8.67
N GLU A 179 13.95 8.46 9.05
CA GLU A 179 13.19 9.63 9.52
C GLU A 179 13.73 10.22 10.82
N ILE A 180 14.11 9.39 11.80
CA ILE A 180 14.79 9.85 13.02
C ILE A 180 16.10 10.56 12.66
N ARG A 181 16.87 10.00 11.73
CA ARG A 181 18.11 10.60 11.25
C ARG A 181 17.85 11.97 10.60
N GLN A 182 16.81 12.12 9.78
CA GLN A 182 16.45 13.42 9.20
C GLN A 182 16.05 14.43 10.28
N ALA A 183 15.23 14.02 11.25
CA ALA A 183 14.82 14.88 12.37
C ALA A 183 16.02 15.44 13.16
N VAL A 184 17.03 14.60 13.38
CA VAL A 184 18.26 14.98 14.09
C VAL A 184 19.20 15.81 13.22
N ARG A 185 19.32 15.50 11.93
CA ARG A 185 20.28 16.14 11.02
C ARG A 185 19.84 17.54 10.59
N ILE A 186 18.55 17.76 10.40
CA ILE A 186 17.98 19.01 9.88
C ILE A 186 16.76 19.49 10.69
N PRO A 187 16.91 19.74 12.00
CA PRO A 187 15.78 20.03 12.90
C PRO A 187 15.01 21.30 12.52
N SER A 188 15.64 22.27 11.87
CA SER A 188 15.00 23.51 11.43
C SER A 188 14.13 23.35 10.17
N ILE A 189 14.28 22.26 9.43
CA ILE A 189 13.54 21.96 8.19
C ILE A 189 12.53 20.82 8.43
N TYR A 190 12.77 19.97 9.43
CA TYR A 190 11.95 18.80 9.70
C TYR A 190 10.44 19.05 9.90
N PRO A 191 9.99 20.15 10.54
CA PRO A 191 8.55 20.46 10.60
C PRO A 191 7.91 20.62 9.21
N ASP A 192 8.59 21.33 8.30
CA ASP A 192 8.16 21.49 6.91
C ASP A 192 8.23 20.15 6.16
N TRP A 193 9.18 19.27 6.52
CA TRP A 193 9.34 17.93 5.91
C TRP A 193 8.15 17.04 6.21
N PHE A 194 7.61 17.16 7.41
CA PHE A 194 6.52 16.32 7.88
C PHE A 194 5.14 16.91 7.56
N LEU A 195 4.91 18.18 7.85
CA LEU A 195 3.60 18.82 7.65
C LEU A 195 3.45 19.44 6.26
N GLY A 196 4.57 19.64 5.56
CA GLY A 196 4.65 20.50 4.39
C GLY A 196 4.96 21.94 4.80
N GLY A 197 5.70 22.64 3.95
CA GLY A 197 6.12 24.02 4.21
C GLY A 197 6.95 24.60 3.07
N ASP A 198 7.39 25.84 3.23
CA ASP A 198 8.01 26.64 2.16
C ASP A 198 9.41 26.16 1.77
N ARG A 199 10.08 25.41 2.64
CA ARG A 199 11.48 25.02 2.46
C ARG A 199 11.69 23.73 1.66
N ILE A 200 10.61 23.10 1.17
CA ILE A 200 10.67 21.76 0.59
C ILE A 200 10.02 21.71 -0.78
N PHE A 201 10.71 21.08 -1.72
CA PHE A 201 10.18 20.82 -3.06
C PHE A 201 9.32 19.56 -3.02
N GLN A 202 8.05 19.68 -3.42
CA GLN A 202 7.13 18.56 -3.61
C GLN A 202 6.21 18.86 -4.81
N GLY A 203 5.64 17.81 -5.40
CA GLY A 203 4.60 17.95 -6.40
C GLY A 203 3.31 18.51 -5.80
N LEU A 204 2.46 19.07 -6.67
CA LEU A 204 1.19 19.69 -6.28
C LEU A 204 0.23 18.71 -5.58
N THR A 205 0.17 17.46 -6.04
CA THR A 205 -0.71 16.43 -5.47
C THR A 205 -0.02 15.50 -4.49
N ASP A 206 1.29 15.71 -4.27
CA ASP A 206 2.10 14.87 -3.41
C ASP A 206 1.90 15.20 -1.94
N PRO A 207 1.84 14.17 -1.06
CA PRO A 207 2.01 14.40 0.37
C PRO A 207 3.42 14.96 0.66
N PRO A 208 3.59 15.66 1.81
CA PRO A 208 4.91 15.98 2.32
C PRO A 208 5.79 14.71 2.42
N PRO A 209 7.10 14.79 2.10
CA PRO A 209 7.97 13.61 2.09
C PRO A 209 7.98 12.85 3.43
N GLY A 210 8.13 13.55 4.56
CA GLY A 210 8.14 12.95 5.90
C GLY A 210 6.81 12.35 6.32
N TRP A 211 5.71 12.93 5.85
CA TRP A 211 4.40 12.33 6.03
C TRP A 211 4.33 10.99 5.30
N PHE A 212 4.72 10.96 4.03
CA PHE A 212 4.64 9.76 3.21
C PHE A 212 5.54 8.63 3.75
N THR A 213 6.77 8.93 4.14
CA THR A 213 7.69 7.94 4.71
C THR A 213 7.17 7.37 6.04
N ALA A 214 6.60 8.21 6.91
CA ALA A 214 5.96 7.74 8.14
C ALA A 214 4.76 6.83 7.84
N VAL A 215 3.96 7.16 6.84
CA VAL A 215 2.82 6.34 6.40
C VAL A 215 3.29 5.00 5.83
N LEU A 216 4.33 5.00 5.01
CA LEU A 216 4.93 3.78 4.48
C LEU A 216 5.48 2.90 5.61
N ALA A 217 6.16 3.50 6.60
CA ALA A 217 6.66 2.77 7.76
C ALA A 217 5.52 2.13 8.57
N LEU A 218 4.48 2.91 8.90
CA LEU A 218 3.30 2.41 9.63
C LEU A 218 2.58 1.31 8.85
N LEU A 219 2.44 1.47 7.54
CA LEU A 219 1.85 0.47 6.66
C LEU A 219 2.67 -0.83 6.67
N CYS A 220 3.99 -0.75 6.57
CA CYS A 220 4.90 -1.89 6.63
C CYS A 220 4.79 -2.61 7.98
N LEU A 221 4.83 -1.88 9.10
CA LEU A 221 4.72 -2.44 10.44
C LEU A 221 3.35 -3.08 10.70
N PHE A 222 2.27 -2.41 10.28
CA PHE A 222 0.91 -2.96 10.38
C PHE A 222 0.75 -4.25 9.58
N ALA A 223 1.26 -4.27 8.34
CA ALA A 223 1.24 -5.46 7.50
C ALA A 223 2.12 -6.58 8.06
N ALA A 224 3.30 -6.26 8.61
CA ALA A 224 4.19 -7.21 9.26
C ALA A 224 3.52 -7.87 10.48
N ALA A 225 2.97 -7.06 11.40
CA ALA A 225 2.26 -7.55 12.57
C ALA A 225 1.04 -8.40 12.17
N SER A 226 0.27 -7.94 11.17
CA SER A 226 -0.86 -8.68 10.61
C SER A 226 -0.43 -10.02 10.01
N ALA A 227 0.71 -10.06 9.32
CA ALA A 227 1.27 -11.27 8.73
C ALA A 227 1.72 -12.29 9.78
N LEU A 228 2.33 -11.80 10.88
CA LEU A 228 2.76 -12.63 12.01
C LEU A 228 1.57 -13.35 12.66
N VAL A 229 0.44 -12.65 12.87
CA VAL A 229 -0.80 -13.26 13.38
C VAL A 229 -1.66 -13.91 12.30
N ARG A 230 -1.17 -13.93 11.05
CA ARG A 230 -1.84 -14.49 9.86
C ARG A 230 -3.26 -13.95 9.65
N ALA A 231 -3.44 -12.66 9.93
CA ALA A 231 -4.69 -11.95 9.73
C ALA A 231 -5.02 -11.82 8.23
N VAL A 232 -6.31 -11.90 7.89
CA VAL A 232 -6.82 -11.69 6.52
C VAL A 232 -6.33 -10.36 5.89
N PRO A 233 -6.33 -9.20 6.59
CA PRO A 233 -5.81 -7.95 6.03
C PRO A 233 -4.31 -7.96 5.72
N ALA A 234 -3.52 -8.92 6.22
CA ALA A 234 -2.08 -8.97 5.96
C ALA A 234 -1.76 -8.98 4.46
N ARG A 235 -2.57 -9.66 3.65
CA ARG A 235 -2.35 -9.78 2.21
C ARG A 235 -2.54 -8.45 1.47
N PRO A 236 -3.72 -7.78 1.48
CA PRO A 236 -3.89 -6.53 0.76
C PRO A 236 -2.96 -5.42 1.27
N PHE A 237 -2.80 -5.25 2.59
CA PHE A 237 -1.90 -4.22 3.12
C PHE A 237 -0.43 -4.54 2.81
N GLY A 238 -0.01 -5.81 2.89
CA GLY A 238 1.34 -6.22 2.55
C GLY A 238 1.67 -6.08 1.07
N LEU A 239 0.73 -6.39 0.16
CA LEU A 239 0.93 -6.20 -1.28
C LEU A 239 1.05 -4.71 -1.65
N ILE A 240 0.25 -3.85 -1.01
CA ILE A 240 0.36 -2.39 -1.19
C ILE A 240 1.72 -1.89 -0.67
N ALA A 241 2.10 -2.28 0.55
CA ALA A 241 3.39 -1.92 1.13
C ALA A 241 4.55 -2.33 0.21
N ALA A 242 4.51 -3.56 -0.27
CA ALA A 242 5.52 -4.11 -1.17
C ALA A 242 5.61 -3.37 -2.51
N ALA A 243 4.47 -2.97 -3.08
CA ALA A 243 4.44 -2.16 -4.30
C ALA A 243 5.06 -0.78 -4.10
N LEU A 244 4.80 -0.13 -2.95
CA LEU A 244 5.40 1.16 -2.61
C LEU A 244 6.92 1.04 -2.39
N LEU A 245 7.37 -0.02 -1.70
CA LEU A 245 8.79 -0.32 -1.52
C LEU A 245 9.50 -0.58 -2.85
N LEU A 246 8.87 -1.30 -3.78
CA LEU A 246 9.42 -1.49 -5.13
C LEU A 246 9.54 -0.15 -5.88
N GLY A 247 8.56 0.74 -5.76
CA GLY A 247 8.61 2.07 -6.36
C GLY A 247 9.75 2.91 -5.79
N ALA A 248 9.84 3.00 -4.46
CA ALA A 248 10.89 3.74 -3.76
C ALA A 248 12.30 3.19 -4.06
N GLY A 249 12.48 1.90 -3.80
CA GLY A 249 13.76 1.22 -4.00
C GLY A 249 14.19 1.19 -5.46
N GLY A 250 13.25 0.99 -6.39
CA GLY A 250 13.52 0.96 -7.83
C GLY A 250 14.12 2.28 -8.34
N LEU A 251 13.60 3.41 -7.87
CA LEU A 251 14.17 4.72 -8.20
C LEU A 251 15.50 4.96 -7.51
N GLY A 252 15.65 4.51 -6.25
CA GLY A 252 16.92 4.54 -5.54
C GLY A 252 18.01 3.78 -6.29
N VAL A 253 17.70 2.58 -6.78
CA VAL A 253 18.59 1.75 -7.60
C VAL A 253 18.87 2.40 -8.94
N ALA A 254 17.85 2.89 -9.65
CA ALA A 254 18.02 3.57 -10.93
C ALA A 254 18.97 4.78 -10.82
N ARG A 255 18.79 5.62 -9.79
CA ARG A 255 19.70 6.73 -9.47
C ARG A 255 21.10 6.26 -9.15
N SER A 256 21.24 5.19 -8.37
CA SER A 256 22.55 4.67 -7.97
C SER A 256 23.34 4.14 -9.16
N VAL A 257 22.66 3.50 -10.11
CA VAL A 257 23.23 3.04 -11.38
C VAL A 257 23.60 4.23 -12.27
N HIS A 258 22.70 5.19 -12.44
CA HIS A 258 22.92 6.36 -13.29
C HIS A 258 24.10 7.21 -12.81
N GLU A 259 24.18 7.49 -11.50
CA GLU A 259 25.27 8.27 -10.89
C GLU A 259 26.54 7.43 -10.63
N LYS A 260 26.60 6.18 -11.12
CA LYS A 260 27.75 5.26 -10.98
C LYS A 260 28.23 5.05 -9.54
N LEU A 261 27.29 5.10 -8.59
CA LEU A 261 27.61 4.98 -7.16
C LEU A 261 28.14 3.58 -6.79
N LEU A 262 27.91 2.57 -7.63
CA LEU A 262 28.38 1.21 -7.40
C LEU A 262 29.86 1.01 -7.73
N GLU A 263 30.43 1.79 -8.65
CA GLU A 263 31.82 1.64 -9.10
C GLU A 263 32.82 1.97 -7.97
N ASN A 264 32.50 2.99 -7.16
CA ASN A 264 33.33 3.46 -6.05
C ASN A 264 32.61 3.36 -4.71
N PHE A 265 31.75 2.34 -4.55
CA PHE A 265 30.84 2.24 -3.39
C PHE A 265 31.58 2.33 -2.04
N ALA A 266 32.74 1.69 -1.93
CA ALA A 266 33.54 1.67 -0.71
C ALA A 266 34.10 3.06 -0.33
N ASP A 267 34.31 3.93 -1.32
CA ASP A 267 34.88 5.27 -1.14
C ASP A 267 33.80 6.33 -0.84
N LEU A 268 32.51 5.96 -0.96
CA LEU A 268 31.41 6.87 -0.67
C LEU A 268 31.29 7.14 0.83
N PRO A 269 30.81 8.33 1.24
CA PRO A 269 30.43 8.58 2.63
C PRO A 269 29.42 7.53 3.12
N ILE A 270 29.55 7.09 4.37
CA ILE A 270 28.72 6.01 4.95
C ILE A 270 27.21 6.25 4.77
N GLU A 271 26.75 7.49 4.87
CA GLU A 271 25.34 7.84 4.69
C GLU A 271 24.87 7.59 3.25
N VAL A 272 25.74 7.81 2.26
CA VAL A 272 25.45 7.51 0.84
C VAL A 272 25.46 6.00 0.62
N GLN A 273 26.42 5.28 1.21
CA GLN A 273 26.45 3.81 1.17
C GLN A 273 25.16 3.19 1.71
N LEU A 274 24.70 3.66 2.88
CA LEU A 274 23.44 3.21 3.48
C LEU A 274 22.23 3.59 2.63
N THR A 275 22.23 4.75 1.98
CA THR A 275 21.15 5.17 1.08
C THR A 275 21.03 4.22 -0.11
N VAL A 276 22.16 3.91 -0.75
CA VAL A 276 22.22 2.96 -1.88
C VAL A 276 21.77 1.57 -1.41
N ALA A 277 22.34 1.06 -0.32
CA ALA A 277 21.99 -0.24 0.25
C ALA A 277 20.50 -0.35 0.63
N THR A 278 19.93 0.73 1.16
CA THR A 278 18.49 0.83 1.48
C THR A 278 17.65 0.65 0.21
N GLY A 279 17.99 1.33 -0.89
CA GLY A 279 17.27 1.18 -2.15
C GLY A 279 17.25 -0.26 -2.67
N PHE A 280 18.39 -0.96 -2.64
CA PHE A 280 18.46 -2.38 -3.00
C PHE A 280 17.66 -3.27 -2.05
N PHE A 281 17.74 -3.00 -0.75
CA PHE A 281 16.99 -3.73 0.26
C PHE A 281 15.48 -3.56 0.08
N GLU A 282 14.99 -2.35 -0.21
CA GLU A 282 13.57 -2.09 -0.48
C GLU A 282 13.07 -2.84 -1.72
N VAL A 283 13.87 -2.90 -2.79
CA VAL A 283 13.53 -3.70 -3.99
C VAL A 283 13.42 -5.17 -3.63
N LEU A 284 14.41 -5.71 -2.91
CA LEU A 284 14.44 -7.11 -2.49
C LEU A 284 13.26 -7.43 -1.57
N ALA A 285 13.00 -6.57 -0.57
CA ALA A 285 11.89 -6.71 0.37
C ALA A 285 10.55 -6.67 -0.35
N GLY A 286 10.33 -5.68 -1.22
CA GLY A 286 9.13 -5.56 -2.02
C GLY A 286 8.89 -6.78 -2.90
N ALA A 287 9.92 -7.24 -3.63
CA ALA A 287 9.82 -8.43 -4.48
C ALA A 287 9.51 -9.70 -3.66
N ALA A 288 10.24 -9.94 -2.57
CA ALA A 288 10.04 -11.10 -1.70
C ALA A 288 8.63 -11.15 -1.11
N VAL A 289 8.12 -10.01 -0.64
CA VAL A 289 6.78 -9.89 -0.05
C VAL A 289 5.70 -10.07 -1.12
N LEU A 290 5.85 -9.47 -2.30
CA LEU A 290 4.92 -9.67 -3.41
C LEU A 290 4.84 -11.15 -3.77
N LEU A 291 5.96 -11.84 -3.95
CA LEU A 291 5.99 -13.27 -4.27
C LEU A 291 5.36 -14.11 -3.16
N ALA A 292 5.70 -13.83 -1.91
CA ALA A 292 5.19 -14.57 -0.75
C ALA A 292 3.67 -14.40 -0.56
N LEU A 293 3.13 -13.21 -0.79
CA LEU A 293 1.72 -12.88 -0.57
C LEU A 293 0.86 -12.95 -1.85
N ALA A 294 1.47 -13.13 -3.03
CA ALA A 294 0.75 -13.28 -4.29
C ALA A 294 -0.09 -14.56 -4.33
N LEU A 295 0.34 -15.63 -3.66
CA LEU A 295 -0.39 -16.90 -3.64
C LEU A 295 -1.38 -16.97 -2.46
N PRO A 296 -2.62 -17.43 -2.67
CA PRO A 296 -3.52 -17.75 -1.57
C PRO A 296 -2.90 -18.81 -0.64
N GLY A 297 -3.00 -18.60 0.67
CA GLY A 297 -2.62 -19.64 1.62
C GLY A 297 -3.62 -20.81 1.64
N PRO A 298 -3.35 -21.86 2.42
CA PRO A 298 -4.19 -23.05 2.49
C PRO A 298 -5.64 -22.68 2.81
N ALA A 299 -6.59 -23.32 2.11
CA ALA A 299 -8.00 -23.17 2.42
C ALA A 299 -8.24 -23.61 3.88
N ALA A 300 -8.95 -22.78 4.65
CA ALA A 300 -9.41 -23.20 5.96
C ALA A 300 -10.38 -24.38 5.78
N PRO A 301 -10.32 -25.43 6.62
CA PRO A 301 -11.31 -26.50 6.57
C PRO A 301 -12.72 -25.90 6.76
N PRO A 302 -13.73 -26.47 6.09
CA PRO A 302 -15.09 -25.94 6.18
C PRO A 302 -15.55 -25.92 7.65
N SER A 303 -15.82 -24.73 8.16
CA SER A 303 -16.48 -24.58 9.46
C SER A 303 -17.91 -25.09 9.32
N LEU A 304 -18.28 -26.09 10.14
CA LEU A 304 -19.63 -26.65 10.18
C LEU A 304 -20.68 -25.52 10.34
N PRO A 305 -21.79 -25.54 9.58
CA PRO A 305 -22.85 -24.55 9.71
C PRO A 305 -23.43 -24.64 11.13
N GLY A 306 -23.22 -23.61 11.96
CA GLY A 306 -23.78 -23.55 13.32
C GLY A 306 -22.86 -22.99 14.41
N GLN A 307 -21.55 -22.87 14.17
CA GLN A 307 -20.67 -22.15 15.11
C GLN A 307 -20.78 -20.65 14.87
N GLY A 308 -21.78 -20.04 15.53
CA GLY A 308 -22.05 -18.62 15.50
C GLY A 308 -20.86 -17.74 15.89
N TYR A 309 -20.90 -16.51 15.39
CA TYR A 309 -20.02 -15.41 15.79
C TYR A 309 -20.13 -15.16 17.30
N GLY A 310 -19.16 -15.66 18.08
CA GLY A 310 -19.00 -15.30 19.48
C GLY A 310 -18.66 -16.47 20.41
N GLN A 311 -17.43 -16.97 20.35
CA GLN A 311 -16.73 -17.57 21.50
C GLN A 311 -15.25 -17.22 21.28
N GLY A 312 -14.63 -16.25 21.98
CA GLY A 312 -14.65 -16.11 23.43
C GLY A 312 -13.88 -17.29 23.99
N TYR A 313 -12.65 -17.05 24.50
CA TYR A 313 -11.77 -18.02 25.17
C TYR A 313 -12.55 -19.19 25.80
N GLY A 314 -12.67 -20.29 25.05
CA GLY A 314 -13.40 -21.47 25.47
C GLY A 314 -12.39 -22.61 25.63
N TYR A 315 -12.21 -23.06 26.87
CA TYR A 315 -11.49 -24.28 27.21
C TYR A 315 -11.84 -25.45 26.27
N PRO A 316 -10.91 -26.36 25.96
CA PRO A 316 -11.25 -27.57 25.24
C PRO A 316 -12.34 -28.32 26.02
N ARG A 317 -13.51 -28.55 25.42
CA ARG A 317 -14.53 -29.45 25.98
C ARG A 317 -13.93 -30.86 26.03
N PRO A 318 -13.68 -31.44 27.21
CA PRO A 318 -13.33 -32.84 27.32
C PRO A 318 -14.62 -33.65 27.20
N GLY A 319 -14.63 -34.65 26.31
CA GLY A 319 -15.67 -35.68 26.32
C GLY A 319 -16.84 -35.44 25.37
N VAL A 320 -16.64 -35.77 24.10
CA VAL A 320 -17.68 -36.48 23.33
C VAL A 320 -16.99 -37.70 22.73
N PHE A 321 -16.84 -38.74 23.54
CA PHE A 321 -16.67 -40.10 23.02
C PHE A 321 -18.00 -40.46 22.36
N GLY A 322 -18.05 -40.42 21.02
CA GLY A 322 -19.11 -41.09 20.29
C GLY A 322 -19.06 -42.59 20.59
N PRO A 323 -20.20 -43.31 20.58
CA PRO A 323 -20.21 -44.74 20.77
C PRO A 323 -19.29 -45.40 19.72
N PRO A 324 -18.51 -46.44 20.10
CA PRO A 324 -17.65 -47.12 19.15
C PRO A 324 -18.48 -47.66 17.97
N PRO A 325 -17.96 -47.59 16.74
CA PRO A 325 -18.65 -48.17 15.59
C PRO A 325 -18.91 -49.66 15.86
N PRO A 326 -20.09 -50.19 15.50
CA PRO A 326 -20.37 -51.61 15.67
C PRO A 326 -19.32 -52.42 14.93
N SER A 327 -18.55 -53.19 15.71
CA SER A 327 -17.61 -54.16 15.20
C SER A 327 -18.39 -55.32 14.57
N GLN A 328 -18.24 -55.46 13.26
CA GLN A 328 -18.67 -56.55 12.37
C GLN A 328 -20.12 -56.49 11.84
N PRO A 329 -20.31 -56.46 10.51
CA PRO A 329 -21.57 -56.88 9.92
C PRO A 329 -21.78 -58.40 10.10
N PRO A 330 -23.03 -58.88 10.26
CA PRO A 330 -23.30 -60.31 10.37
C PRO A 330 -22.85 -61.05 9.10
N PRO A 331 -22.30 -62.27 9.21
CA PRO A 331 -21.90 -63.04 8.03
C PRO A 331 -23.14 -63.41 7.20
N GLY A 332 -23.17 -63.00 5.92
CA GLY A 332 -24.09 -63.56 4.91
C GLY A 332 -25.17 -62.63 4.33
N TRP A 333 -24.87 -61.36 4.10
CA TRP A 333 -25.62 -60.52 3.15
C TRP A 333 -24.73 -60.14 1.97
#